data_AF-A0A2V6GA40-F1
#
_entry.id   AF-A0A2V6GA40-F1
#
_cell.length_a   1.000
_cell.length_b   1.000
_cell.length_c   1.000
_cell.angle_alpha   90.00
_cell.angle_beta   90.00
_cell.angle_gamma   90.00
#
_symmetry.space_group_name_H-M   'P 1'
#
loop_
_entity.id
_entity.type
_entity.pdbx_description
1 polymer ?
#
loop_
_entity_poly.entity_id
_entity_poly.type
_entity_poly.pdbx_seq_one_letter_code
_entity_poly.pdbx_strand_id
1 'polypeptide(L)' 'MRNHIAQAGVTGHYVNYPDLAFADWPTAYYGAENYARLQQLKQRYDPENRIRHPQSVRLTV' A
#
# COMPACT_ATOMS: atom_id res chain seq x y z
N MET A 1 16.80 -5.66 11.89
CA MET A 1 15.98 -6.74 11.30
C MET A 1 14.83 -6.24 10.40
N ARG A 2 14.63 -4.94 10.14
CA ARG A 2 13.42 -4.47 9.43
C ARG A 2 13.45 -4.55 7.90
N ASN A 3 14.58 -4.84 7.25
CA ASN A 3 14.67 -4.78 5.78
C ASN A 3 15.00 -6.12 5.10
N HIS A 4 15.21 -7.19 5.87
CA HIS A 4 15.71 -8.46 5.34
C HIS A 4 14.73 -9.13 4.38
N ILE A 5 13.41 -8.98 4.60
CA ILE A 5 12.38 -9.55 3.74
C ILE A 5 12.41 -8.88 2.35
N ALA A 6 12.39 -7.55 2.31
CA ALA A 6 12.50 -6.80 1.06
C ALA A 6 13.85 -7.05 0.35
N GLN A 7 14.95 -7.12 1.11
CA GLN A 7 16.29 -7.42 0.58
C GLN A 7 16.45 -8.84 0.04
N ALA A 8 15.62 -9.79 0.49
CA ALA A 8 15.60 -11.15 -0.03
C ALA A 8 14.88 -11.27 -1.40
N GLY A 9 14.44 -10.16 -2.00
CA GLY A 9 13.76 -10.16 -3.29
C GLY A 9 12.28 -10.52 -3.22
N VAL A 10 11.69 -10.50 -2.02
CA VAL A 10 10.25 -10.71 -1.85
C VAL A 10 9.50 -9.50 -2.40
N THR A 11 8.60 -9.74 -3.35
CA THR A 11 7.83 -8.69 -4.05
C THR A 11 6.36 -8.63 -3.64
N GLY A 12 5.89 -9.57 -2.82
CA GLY A 12 4.51 -9.62 -2.32
C GLY A 12 4.48 -9.79 -0.81
N HIS A 13 3.56 -9.11 -0.13
CA HIS A 13 3.45 -9.19 1.32
C HIS A 13 2.00 -9.03 1.79
N TYR A 14 1.68 -9.49 3.00
CA TYR A 14 0.32 -9.47 3.51
C TYR A 14 0.08 -8.24 4.37
N VAL A 15 -0.94 -7.44 4.04
CA VAL A 15 -1.17 -6.11 4.64
C VAL A 15 -1.35 -6.14 6.17
N ASN A 16 -1.87 -7.22 6.75
CA ASN A 16 -2.01 -7.33 8.22
C ASN A 16 -0.67 -7.53 8.96
N TYR A 17 0.43 -7.73 8.23
CA TYR A 17 1.79 -7.66 8.74
C TYR A 17 2.50 -6.44 8.10
N PRO A 18 2.15 -5.21 8.50
CA PRO A 18 2.69 -4.02 7.86
C PRO A 18 4.20 -3.89 8.11
N ASP A 19 4.93 -3.57 7.04
CA ASP A 19 6.37 -3.36 7.07
C ASP A 19 6.74 -2.16 6.20
N LEU A 20 7.31 -1.15 6.85
CA LEU A 20 7.73 0.11 6.22
C LEU A 20 8.96 -0.05 5.32
N ALA A 21 9.62 -1.20 5.33
CA ALA A 21 10.75 -1.47 4.44
C ALA A 21 10.35 -1.70 2.97
N PHE A 22 9.08 -1.99 2.69
CA PHE A 22 8.57 -2.10 1.33
C PHE A 22 8.36 -0.71 0.73
N ALA A 23 9.30 -0.27 -0.11
CA ALA A 23 9.21 1.02 -0.80
C ALA A 23 8.01 1.05 -1.78
N ASP A 24 7.85 0.00 -2.59
CA ASP A 24 6.67 -0.23 -3.44
C ASP A 24 5.61 -1.07 -2.73
N TRP A 25 5.26 -0.68 -1.50
CA TRP A 25 4.18 -1.32 -0.75
C TRP A 25 2.83 -1.36 -1.48
N PRO A 26 2.43 -0.38 -2.33
CA PRO A 26 1.16 -0.45 -3.05
C PRO A 26 1.06 -1.70 -3.91
N THR A 27 2.10 -1.94 -4.72
CA THR A 27 2.18 -3.14 -5.56
C THR A 27 2.40 -4.38 -4.71
N ALA A 28 3.25 -4.33 -3.68
CA ALA A 28 3.55 -5.49 -2.86
C ALA A 28 2.34 -6.02 -2.06
N TYR A 29 1.46 -5.13 -1.59
CA TYR A 29 0.27 -5.53 -0.83
C TYR A 29 -0.95 -5.81 -1.70
N TYR A 30 -1.13 -5.07 -2.80
CA TYR A 30 -2.39 -5.09 -3.54
C TYR A 30 -2.21 -5.44 -5.02
N GLY A 31 -1.00 -5.30 -5.57
CA GLY A 31 -0.77 -5.30 -7.01
C GLY A 31 -1.26 -4.01 -7.67
N ALA A 32 -0.69 -3.67 -8.83
CA ALA A 32 -0.96 -2.40 -9.51
C ALA A 32 -2.45 -2.21 -9.87
N GLU A 33 -3.11 -3.25 -10.38
CA GLU A 33 -4.52 -3.18 -10.80
C GLU A 33 -5.46 -2.97 -9.60
N ASN A 34 -5.33 -3.77 -8.54
CA ASN A 34 -6.23 -3.61 -7.39
C ASN A 34 -5.93 -2.32 -6.63
N TYR A 35 -4.66 -1.90 -6.56
CA TYR A 35 -4.33 -0.63 -5.95
C TYR A 35 -5.03 0.52 -6.67
N ALA A 36 -5.01 0.56 -8.01
CA ALA A 36 -5.74 1.57 -8.79
C ALA A 36 -7.25 1.56 -8.48
N ARG A 37 -7.86 0.38 -8.35
CA ARG A 37 -9.28 0.23 -7.95
C ARG A 37 -9.53 0.73 -6.52
N LEU A 38 -8.62 0.45 -5.58
CA LEU A 38 -8.70 0.97 -4.22
C LEU A 38 -8.61 2.51 -4.18
N GLN A 39 -7.78 3.11 -5.03
CA GLN A 39 -7.69 4.57 -5.13
C GLN A 39 -9.01 5.18 -5.64
N GLN A 40 -9.68 4.54 -6.60
CA GLN A 40 -11.01 4.96 -7.05
C GLN A 40 -12.04 4.90 -5.92
N LEU A 41 -12.01 3.84 -5.11
CA LEU A 41 -12.88 3.71 -3.93
C LEU A 41 -12.54 4.77 -2.87
N LYS A 42 -11.25 5.03 -2.64
CA LYS A 42 -10.78 6.07 -1.72
C LYS A 42 -11.29 7.44 -2.14
N GLN A 43 -11.21 7.78 -3.43
CA GLN A 43 -11.75 9.03 -3.97
C GLN A 43 -13.26 9.14 -3.77
N ARG A 44 -14.00 8.04 -3.92
CA ARG A 44 -15.46 8.02 -3.76
C ARG A 44 -15.92 8.17 -2.32
N TYR A 45 -15.23 7.50 -1.39
CA TYR A 45 -15.72 7.35 -0.01
C TYR A 45 -14.95 8.16 1.04
N ASP A 46 -13.71 8.57 0.74
CA ASP A 46 -12.90 9.43 1.59
C ASP A 46 -12.10 10.47 0.76
N PRO A 47 -12.80 11.36 0.02
CA PRO A 47 -12.18 12.35 -0.87
C PRO A 47 -11.29 13.36 -0.14
N GLU A 48 -11.48 13.55 1.16
CA GLU A 48 -10.67 14.44 2.00
C GLU A 48 -9.50 13.72 2.68
N ASN A 49 -9.32 12.42 2.41
CA ASN A 49 -8.27 11.57 2.99
C ASN A 49 -8.20 11.63 4.53
N ARG A 50 -9.37 11.57 5.17
CA ARG A 50 -9.50 11.61 6.64
C ARG A 50 -8.93 10.34 7.27
N ILE A 51 -9.12 9.17 6.65
CA ILE A 51 -8.62 7.88 7.14
C ILE A 51 -7.23 7.62 6.54
N ARG A 52 -6.15 7.91 7.27
CA ARG A 52 -4.78 7.78 6.72
C ARG A 52 -3.76 7.31 7.76
N HIS A 53 -2.71 6.65 7.26
CA HIS A 53 -1.55 6.16 8.01
C HIS A 53 -0.36 6.00 7.01
N PRO A 54 0.87 5.65 7.45
CA PRO A 54 2.06 5.67 6.57
C PRO A 54 1.95 4.87 5.25
N GLN A 55 1.13 3.82 5.22
CA GLN A 55 0.86 2.96 4.06
C GLN A 55 -0.64 2.87 3.76
N SER A 56 -1.41 3.93 4.00
CA SER A 56 -2.82 3.98 3.58
C SER A 56 -2.93 4.20 2.08
N VAL A 57 -3.96 3.62 1.45
CA VAL A 57 -4.33 3.90 0.06
C VAL A 57 -4.38 5.41 -0.18
N ARG A 58 -3.61 5.88 -1.15
CA ARG A 58 -3.44 7.31 -1.47
C ARG A 58 -4.48 7.75 -2.49
N LEU A 59 -4.97 8.98 -2.40
CA LEU A 59 -5.75 9.59 -3.48
C LEU A 59 -4.88 9.70 -4.74
N THR A 60 -5.49 9.49 -5.90
CA THR A 60 -4.90 9.90 -7.18
C THR A 60 -4.95 11.42 -7.23
N VAL A 61 -3.79 12.06 -7.06
CA VAL A 61 -3.62 13.48 -7.38
C VAL A 61 -3.79 13.72 -8.87
#